data_AF-A0A6L7N0S3-F1
#
_entry.id   AF-A0A6L7N0S3-F1
#
_cell.length_a   1.000
_cell.length_b   1.000
_cell.length_c   1.000
_cell.angle_alpha   90.00
_cell.angle_beta   90.00
_cell.angle_gamma   90.00
#
_symmetry.space_group_name_H-M   'P 1'
#
loop_
_entity.id
_entity.type
_entity.pdbx_description
1 polymer ?
#
loop_
_entity_poly.entity_id
_entity_poly.type
_entity_poly.pdbx_seq_one_letter_code
_entity_poly.pdbx_strand_id
1 'polypeptide(L)'
;MKIVQHTRLRIDQRHIGRGVMVEFPVDGNLYRLDHDELLRIVGETTPFLESCSWLGRGGYSTPRPSRKTLAALEPHRLRERRGDGSRPPP
;
A
#
# COMPACT_ATOMS: atom_id res chain seq x y z
N MET A 1 5.15 14.37 9.50
CA MET A 1 4.81 13.10 8.80
C MET A 1 3.57 13.33 7.96
N LYS A 2 3.59 12.97 6.68
CA LYS A 2 2.46 13.16 5.76
C LYS A 2 1.89 11.79 5.40
N ILE A 3 0.57 11.66 5.47
CA ILE A 3 -0.15 10.43 5.10
C ILE A 3 -0.76 10.66 3.72
N VAL A 4 -0.52 9.72 2.81
CA VAL A 4 -1.05 9.73 1.46
C VAL A 4 -2.00 8.55 1.33
N GLN A 5 -3.29 8.86 1.19
CA GLN A 5 -4.31 7.87 0.96
C GLN A 5 -4.41 7.62 -0.55
N HIS A 6 -4.33 6.36 -0.93
CA HIS A 6 -4.54 5.92 -2.29
C HIS A 6 -5.72 4.95 -2.34
N THR A 7 -6.49 5.02 -3.41
CA THR A 7 -7.59 4.08 -3.67
C THR A 7 -7.10 2.70 -4.13
N ARG A 8 -5.79 2.55 -4.36
CA ARG A 8 -5.11 1.33 -4.82
C ARG A 8 -3.66 1.36 -4.38
N LEU A 9 -2.99 0.21 -4.38
CA LEU A 9 -1.56 0.14 -4.10
C LEU A 9 -0.81 0.90 -5.20
N ARG A 10 -0.29 2.07 -4.84
CA ARG A 10 0.53 2.90 -5.71
C ARG A 10 1.78 3.32 -4.95
N ILE A 11 2.92 3.12 -5.60
CA ILE A 11 4.23 3.59 -5.18
C ILE A 11 4.82 4.47 -6.28
N ASP A 12 5.48 5.55 -5.90
CA ASP A 12 6.01 6.55 -6.82
C ASP A 12 7.39 6.97 -6.29
N GLN A 13 8.43 6.84 -7.11
CA GLN A 13 9.83 7.07 -6.70
C GLN A 13 10.06 8.48 -6.13
N ARG A 14 9.21 9.44 -6.51
CA ARG A 14 9.27 10.83 -6.04
C ARG A 14 9.05 10.96 -4.52
N HIS A 15 8.46 9.93 -3.90
CA HIS A 15 8.15 9.89 -2.49
C HIS A 15 9.19 9.11 -1.66
N ILE A 16 10.17 8.48 -2.30
CA ILE A 16 11.27 7.75 -1.64
C ILE A 16 12.10 8.72 -0.80
N GLY A 17 12.40 8.35 0.44
CA GLY A 17 13.18 9.16 1.36
C GLY A 17 12.46 10.40 1.89
N ARG A 18 11.15 10.55 1.63
CA ARG A 18 10.35 11.67 2.16
C ARG A 18 9.66 11.36 3.50
N GLY A 19 9.73 10.12 3.99
CA GLY A 19 9.08 9.71 5.25
C GLY A 19 7.57 9.94 5.22
N VAL A 20 6.93 9.52 4.12
CA VAL A 20 5.49 9.62 3.94
C VAL A 20 4.86 8.26 4.17
N MET A 21 3.77 8.24 4.94
CA MET A 21 2.99 7.01 5.10
C MET A 21 2.01 6.88 3.94
N VAL A 22 1.85 5.66 3.45
CA VAL A 22 0.89 5.33 2.41
C VAL A 22 -0.19 4.47 3.02
N GLU A 23 -1.43 4.87 2.79
CA GLU A 23 -2.60 4.10 3.20
C GLU A 23 -3.41 3.73 1.97
N PHE A 24 -3.75 2.46 1.84
CA PHE A 24 -4.49 1.99 0.68
C PHE A 24 -5.33 0.75 1.01
N PRO A 25 -6.54 0.64 0.44
CA PRO A 25 -7.35 -0.55 0.54
C PRO A 25 -6.88 -1.58 -0.50
N VAL A 26 -6.78 -2.84 -0.08
CA VAL A 26 -6.56 -3.99 -0.96
C VAL A 26 -7.50 -5.11 -0.54
N ASP A 27 -8.33 -5.58 -1.47
CA ASP A 27 -9.21 -6.74 -1.26
C ASP A 27 -10.07 -6.61 0.01
N GLY A 28 -10.66 -5.43 0.22
CA GLY A 28 -11.49 -5.13 1.40
C GLY A 28 -10.72 -4.92 2.71
N ASN A 29 -9.38 -5.04 2.71
CA ASN A 29 -8.55 -4.79 3.87
C ASN A 29 -7.80 -3.47 3.71
N LEU A 30 -7.71 -2.68 4.78
CA LEU A 30 -6.97 -1.42 4.77
C LEU A 30 -5.54 -1.67 5.25
N TYR A 31 -4.54 -1.13 4.55
CA TYR A 31 -3.12 -1.25 4.92
C TYR A 31 -2.53 0.14 5.08
N ARG A 32 -1.69 0.32 6.11
CA ARG A 32 -0.93 1.56 6.33
C ARG A 32 0.49 1.24 6.77
N LEU A 33 1.45 1.77 6.03
CA LEU A 33 2.87 1.63 6.30
C LEU A 33 3.65 2.76 5.64
N ASP A 34 4.93 2.87 5.96
CA ASP A 34 5.79 3.86 5.31
C ASP A 34 5.98 3.52 3.82
N HIS A 35 6.11 4.56 2.99
CA HIS A 35 6.35 4.40 1.57
C HIS A 35 7.64 3.61 1.29
N ASP A 36 8.72 3.90 2.02
CA ASP A 36 10.01 3.21 1.87
C ASP A 36 9.91 1.74 2.31
N GLU A 37 9.12 1.45 3.34
CA GLU A 37 8.88 0.08 3.83
C GLU A 37 8.04 -0.73 2.83
N LEU A 38 6.98 -0.12 2.28
CA LEU A 38 6.21 -0.71 1.19
C LEU A 38 7.10 -1.05 -0.02
N LEU A 39 8.04 -0.17 -0.34
CA LEU A 39 8.99 -0.36 -1.43
C LEU A 39 9.92 -1.55 -1.20
N ARG A 40 10.44 -1.70 0.02
CA ARG A 40 11.22 -2.87 0.43
C ARG A 40 10.42 -4.16 0.31
N ILE A 41 9.23 -4.19 0.90
CA ILE A 41 8.35 -5.38 0.85
C ILE A 41 8.02 -5.77 -0.59
N VAL A 42 7.65 -4.81 -1.43
CA VAL A 42 7.34 -5.07 -2.84
C VAL A 42 8.58 -5.55 -3.59
N GLY A 43 9.75 -4.97 -3.31
CA GLY A 43 11.04 -5.38 -3.88
C GLY A 43 11.49 -6.77 -3.50
N GLU A 44 11.28 -7.18 -2.25
CA GLU A 44 11.65 -8.52 -1.77
C GLU A 44 10.66 -9.60 -2.22
N THR A 45 9.37 -9.25 -2.32
CA THR A 45 8.32 -10.21 -2.67
C THR A 45 8.08 -10.35 -4.16
N THR A 46 8.42 -9.33 -4.96
CA THR A 46 8.20 -9.31 -6.40
C THR A 46 9.35 -8.60 -7.13
N PRO A 47 9.78 -9.07 -8.33
CA PRO A 47 10.76 -8.38 -9.18
C PRO A 47 10.21 -7.07 -9.81
N PHE A 48 9.29 -6.37 -9.14
CA PHE A 48 8.72 -5.13 -9.64
C PHE A 48 9.73 -3.98 -9.68
N LEU A 49 10.66 -3.95 -8.72
CA LEU A 49 11.76 -2.98 -8.73
C LEU A 49 12.72 -3.19 -9.90
N GLU A 50 12.76 -4.40 -10.47
CA GLU A 50 13.57 -4.77 -11.62
C GLU A 50 12.78 -4.67 -12.94
N SER A 51 11.46 -4.42 -12.87
CA SER A 51 10.60 -4.35 -14.04
C SER A 51 10.81 -3.04 -14.80
N CYS A 52 10.81 -3.11 -16.15
CA CYS A 52 10.98 -1.94 -17.03
C CYS A 52 9.99 -0.80 -16.74
N SER A 53 8.80 -1.07 -16.20
CA SER A 53 7.85 -0.02 -15.81
C SER A 53 8.32 0.80 -14.61
N TRP A 54 9.00 0.19 -13.65
CA TRP A 54 9.60 0.89 -12.51
C TRP A 54 10.81 1.71 -12.95
N LEU A 55 11.71 1.09 -13.71
CA LEU A 55 12.91 1.76 -14.24
C LEU A 55 12.57 2.88 -15.22
N GLY A 56 11.52 2.72 -16.03
CA GLY A 56 11.15 3.67 -17.07
C GLY A 56 10.17 4.78 -16.65
N ARG A 57 9.20 4.51 -15.76
CA ARG A 57 8.20 5.51 -15.30
C ARG A 57 8.43 5.99 -13.87
N GLY A 58 9.26 5.30 -13.08
CA GLY A 58 9.48 5.63 -11.68
C GLY A 58 8.22 5.50 -10.81
N GLY A 59 7.26 4.68 -11.22
CA GLY A 59 6.01 4.50 -10.51
C GLY A 59 5.36 3.17 -10.82
N TYR A 60 4.82 2.53 -9.79
CA TYR A 60 4.11 1.28 -9.90
C TYR A 60 2.73 1.44 -9.26
N SER A 61 1.70 1.04 -9.98
CA SER A 61 0.35 0.94 -9.42
C SER A 61 -0.25 -0.40 -9.80
N THR A 62 -0.71 -1.15 -8.81
CA THR A 62 -1.42 -2.40 -9.06
C THR A 62 -2.77 -2.38 -8.35
N PRO A 63 -3.84 -2.81 -9.02
CA PRO A 63 -5.12 -3.03 -8.37
C PRO A 63 -5.09 -4.31 -7.50
N ARG A 64 -4.22 -5.27 -7.79
CA ARG A 64 -4.13 -6.56 -7.09
C ARG A 64 -2.65 -6.95 -6.88
N PRO A 65 -2.08 -6.71 -5.68
CA PRO A 65 -0.77 -7.23 -5.35
C PRO A 65 -0.77 -8.75 -5.28
N SER A 66 0.41 -9.35 -5.52
CA SER A 66 0.61 -10.79 -5.42
C SER A 66 0.34 -11.30 -3.99
N ARG A 67 -0.06 -12.57 -3.86
CA ARG A 67 -0.25 -13.24 -2.56
C ARG A 67 0.96 -13.10 -1.63
N LYS A 68 2.18 -13.16 -2.16
CA LYS A 68 3.42 -12.96 -1.38
C LYS A 68 3.50 -11.55 -0.77
N THR A 69 3.21 -10.53 -1.57
CA THR A 69 3.19 -9.14 -1.11
C THR A 69 2.10 -8.92 -0.06
N LEU A 70 0.90 -9.48 -0.27
CA LEU A 70 -0.17 -9.46 0.73
C LEU A 70 0.24 -10.13 2.04
N ALA A 71 0.88 -11.30 1.98
CA ALA A 71 1.39 -11.98 3.17
C ALA A 71 2.41 -11.13 3.95
N ALA A 72 3.29 -10.41 3.24
CA ALA A 72 4.24 -9.50 3.87
C ALA A 72 3.59 -8.20 4.39
N LEU A 73 2.44 -7.79 3.82
CA LEU A 73 1.67 -6.63 4.26
C LEU A 73 0.69 -6.94 5.40
N GLU A 74 0.35 -8.21 5.65
CA GLU A 74 -0.52 -8.64 6.76
C GLU A 74 -0.21 -8.00 8.12
N PRO A 75 1.05 -7.91 8.59
CA PRO A 75 1.35 -7.25 9.87
C PRO A 75 1.05 -5.74 9.86
N HIS A 76 1.03 -5.10 8.70
CA HIS A 76 0.71 -3.68 8.51
C HIS A 76 -0.78 -3.43 8.21
N ARG A 77 -1.59 -4.49 8.24
CA ARG A 77 -3.03 -4.39 8.04
C ARG A 77 -3.63 -3.56 9.18
N LEU A 78 -4.27 -2.45 8.80
CA LEU A 78 -5.11 -1.71 9.72
C LEU A 78 -6.29 -2.59 10.07
N ARG A 79 -6.20 -3.21 11.24
CA ARG A 79 -7.31 -3.91 11.86
C ARG A 79 -8.37 -2.84 12.14
N GLU A 80 -9.44 -2.86 11.35
CA GLU A 80 -10.52 -1.87 11.39
C GLU A 80 -10.89 -1.51 12.84
N ARG A 81 -10.74 -0.24 13.19
CA ARG A 81 -11.53 0.32 14.29
C ARG A 81 -12.88 0.68 13.70
N ARG A 82 -13.80 -0.28 13.80
CA ARG A 82 -15.26 -0.16 13.78
C ARG A 82 -15.82 0.91 12.84
N GLY A 83 -16.48 0.45 11.77
CA GLY A 83 -17.80 0.97 11.48
C GLY A 83 -18.72 0.73 12.70
N ASP A 84 -18.67 1.62 13.69
CA ASP A 84 -19.85 1.89 14.54
C ASP A 84 -20.85 2.63 13.67
N GLY A 85 -21.46 1.87 12.74
CA GLY A 85 -22.62 2.30 11.98
C GLY A 85 -23.85 2.11 12.84
N SER A 86 -23.96 2.88 13.93
CA SER A 86 -25.21 3.07 14.63
C SER A 86 -26.15 3.86 13.71
N ARG A 87 -26.80 3.15 12.79
CA ARG A 87 -27.98 3.65 12.08
C ARG A 87 -29.19 3.05 12.80
N PRO A 88 -29.93 3.80 13.63
CA PRO A 88 -31.21 3.30 14.11
C PRO A 88 -32.14 3.17 12.88
N PRO A 89 -32.90 2.07 12.77
CA PRO A 89 -33.99 2.02 11.80
C PRO A 89 -35.09 3.02 12.20
N PRO A 90 -35.86 3.56 11.22
CA PRO A 90 -37.01 4.42 11.49
C PRO A 90 -38.15 3.69 12.20
#